data_AF-A0A942N6F5-F1
#
_entry.id   AF-A0A942N6F5-F1
#
_cell.length_a   1.000
_cell.length_b   1.000
_cell.length_c   1.000
_cell.angle_alpha   90.00
_cell.angle_beta   90.00
_cell.angle_gamma   90.00
#
_symmetry.space_group_name_H-M   'P 1'
#
loop_
_entity.id
_entity.type
_entity.pdbx_description
1 polymer ?
#
loop_
_entity_poly.entity_id
_entity_poly.type
_entity_poly.pdbx_seq_one_letter_code
_entity_poly.pdbx_strand_id
1 'polypeptide(L)'
;MLPRVRISLANGALGQVAASADGVFALLTTAAPVVGKLVLLTTYVVRSLDQAVTDLGITEANNPGLLKALTEFYSVAPSGTELWVRCYADTVTLTNMATLNFAGGLQSLLNEAKGRLRGVFIHRTPAAGYEPVVADGIDADVITASAAAQLAAAWTAETLKAPAFIIVSGLHYQGNPVTLPDLTIGSLNRVGIMIGDTASGNGCAIGILAGRLASIPVQRNIGRVK
;
A
#
# COMPACT_ATOMS: atom_id res chain seq x y z
N MET A 1 37.98 -29.92 45.00
CA MET A 1 37.50 -28.71 44.29
C MET A 1 35.98 -28.76 44.31
N LEU A 2 35.33 -27.86 45.04
CA LEU A 2 33.87 -27.86 45.18
C LEU A 2 33.23 -27.03 44.05
N PRO A 3 32.12 -27.48 43.42
CA PRO A 3 31.45 -26.72 42.38
C PRO A 3 30.98 -25.36 42.93
N ARG A 4 31.32 -24.26 42.26
CA ARG A 4 30.82 -22.92 42.60
C ARG A 4 29.65 -22.57 41.70
N VAL A 5 28.48 -22.35 42.31
CA VAL A 5 27.33 -21.72 41.65
C VAL A 5 27.47 -20.21 41.83
N ARG A 6 27.50 -19.45 40.73
CA ARG A 6 27.43 -17.99 40.75
C ARG A 6 26.05 -17.57 40.25
N ILE A 7 25.26 -16.96 41.12
CA ILE A 7 23.95 -16.40 40.79
C ILE A 7 24.17 -14.91 40.50
N SER A 8 24.04 -14.52 39.23
CA SER A 8 24.00 -13.12 38.83
C SER A 8 22.55 -12.68 38.64
N LEU A 9 22.10 -11.73 39.46
CA LEU A 9 20.79 -11.10 39.32
C LEU A 9 20.92 -9.98 38.28
N ALA A 10 20.41 -10.19 37.07
CA ALA A 10 20.36 -9.18 36.01
C ALA A 10 18.93 -8.65 35.86
N ASN A 11 18.76 -7.34 35.69
CA ASN A 11 17.45 -6.72 35.43
C ASN A 11 17.10 -6.81 33.93
N GLY A 12 16.10 -7.62 33.60
CA GLY A 12 15.28 -7.39 32.41
C GLY A 12 15.84 -7.80 31.03
N ALA A 13 16.92 -8.57 30.95
CA ALA A 13 17.43 -9.08 29.67
C ALA A 13 16.75 -10.40 29.25
N LEU A 14 15.41 -10.43 29.24
CA LEU A 14 14.59 -11.62 28.89
C LEU A 14 14.52 -11.91 27.38
N GLY A 15 15.32 -11.23 26.56
CA GLY A 15 15.21 -11.33 25.10
C GLY A 15 13.81 -10.98 24.59
N GLN A 16 13.14 -10.04 25.27
CA GLN A 16 11.82 -9.56 24.83
C GLN A 16 12.00 -8.93 23.44
N VAL A 17 11.45 -9.61 22.44
CA VAL A 17 11.39 -9.10 21.07
C VAL A 17 10.46 -7.88 21.10
N ALA A 18 10.97 -6.72 20.69
CA ALA A 18 10.14 -5.53 20.55
C ALA A 18 8.95 -5.86 19.65
N ALA A 19 7.74 -5.48 20.07
CA ALA A 19 6.54 -5.74 19.29
C ALA A 19 6.71 -5.13 17.88
N SER A 20 6.70 -5.98 16.85
CA SER A 20 6.63 -5.54 15.46
C SER A 20 5.27 -4.88 15.26
N ALA A 21 5.26 -3.67 14.70
CA ALA A 21 4.02 -3.03 14.30
C ALA A 21 3.53 -3.69 13.00
N ASP A 22 2.66 -4.68 13.13
CA ASP A 22 2.24 -5.52 11.98
C ASP A 22 1.24 -4.83 11.03
N GLY A 23 0.73 -3.65 11.40
CA GLY A 23 -0.24 -2.86 10.63
C GLY A 23 0.31 -1.61 9.94
N VAL A 24 1.62 -1.54 9.69
CA VAL A 24 2.24 -0.38 9.01
C VAL A 24 2.28 -0.62 7.50
N PHE A 25 1.59 0.25 6.77
CA PHE A 25 1.41 0.14 5.33
C PHE A 25 1.84 1.40 4.60
N ALA A 26 2.03 1.25 3.29
CA ALA A 26 2.25 2.36 2.39
C ALA A 26 1.16 2.45 1.30
N LEU A 27 0.85 3.67 0.90
CA LEU A 27 -0.01 4.01 -0.23
C LEU A 27 0.82 4.76 -1.28
N LEU A 28 1.00 4.14 -2.44
CA LEU A 28 1.51 4.77 -3.65
C LEU A 28 0.31 5.24 -4.47
N THR A 29 0.27 6.52 -4.83
CA THR A 29 -0.88 7.10 -5.54
C THR A 29 -0.50 8.25 -6.45
N THR A 30 -1.34 8.58 -7.42
CA THR A 30 -1.21 9.84 -8.16
C THR A 30 -1.82 11.01 -7.37
N ALA A 31 -1.23 12.19 -7.52
CA ALA A 31 -1.72 13.44 -6.97
C ALA A 31 -1.15 14.64 -7.76
N ALA A 32 -1.84 15.78 -7.71
CA ALA A 32 -1.31 17.08 -8.08
C ALA A 32 -0.51 17.69 -6.91
N PRO A 33 0.66 18.30 -7.17
CA PRO A 33 1.46 18.95 -6.15
C PRO A 33 0.70 20.12 -5.52
N VAL A 34 0.93 20.36 -4.23
CA VAL A 34 0.39 21.51 -3.50
C VAL A 34 1.56 22.42 -3.12
N VAL A 35 1.54 23.65 -3.62
CA VAL A 35 2.63 24.62 -3.43
C VAL A 35 2.98 24.76 -1.95
N GLY A 36 4.25 24.50 -1.60
CA GLY A 36 4.77 24.61 -0.24
C GLY A 36 4.35 23.51 0.73
N LYS A 37 3.60 22.50 0.29
CA LYS A 37 3.07 21.42 1.14
C LYS A 37 3.36 20.03 0.58
N LEU A 38 2.56 19.58 -0.39
CA LEU A 38 2.70 18.26 -1.02
C LEU A 38 3.65 18.35 -2.22
N VAL A 39 4.80 17.70 -2.08
CA VAL A 39 5.82 17.54 -3.12
C VAL A 39 5.78 16.10 -3.63
N LEU A 40 5.72 15.94 -4.95
CA LEU A 40 5.72 14.61 -5.58
C LEU A 40 7.05 13.89 -5.34
N LEU A 41 7.04 12.55 -5.44
CA LEU A 41 8.19 11.68 -5.19
C LEU A 41 8.81 11.85 -3.80
N THR A 42 8.08 12.45 -2.85
CA THR A 42 8.47 12.56 -1.45
C THR A 42 7.56 11.66 -0.62
N THR A 43 8.15 10.96 0.35
CA THR A 43 7.44 10.09 1.27
C THR A 43 6.97 10.89 2.48
N TYR A 44 5.69 10.80 2.79
CA TYR A 44 5.07 11.41 3.97
C TYR A 44 4.52 10.33 4.88
N VAL A 45 4.67 10.52 6.19
CA VAL A 45 4.04 9.65 7.19
C VAL A 45 2.83 10.37 7.75
N VAL A 46 1.65 9.88 7.37
CA VAL A 46 0.36 10.42 7.77
C VAL A 46 -0.23 9.54 8.86
N ARG A 47 -0.80 10.14 9.91
CA ARG A 47 -1.42 9.43 11.05
C ARG A 47 -2.90 9.74 11.24
N SER A 48 -3.39 10.78 10.58
CA SER A 48 -4.80 11.17 10.59
C SER A 48 -5.17 11.89 9.30
N LEU A 49 -6.46 11.91 9.00
CA LEU A 49 -7.00 12.69 7.88
C LEU A 49 -6.75 14.19 8.06
N ASP A 50 -6.90 14.71 9.28
CA ASP A 50 -6.65 16.12 9.58
C ASP A 50 -5.21 16.52 9.24
N GLN A 51 -4.23 15.68 9.60
CA GLN A 51 -2.82 15.92 9.24
C GLN A 51 -2.62 15.99 7.72
N ALA A 52 -3.28 15.12 6.96
CA ALA A 52 -3.23 15.15 5.50
C ALA A 52 -3.80 16.45 4.92
N VAL A 53 -4.89 16.96 5.49
CA VAL A 53 -5.54 18.20 5.04
C VAL A 53 -4.72 19.43 5.45
N THR A 54 -4.25 19.51 6.70
CA THR A 54 -3.54 20.69 7.22
C THR A 54 -2.12 20.79 6.67
N ASP A 55 -1.37 19.69 6.74
CA ASP A 55 0.08 19.70 6.53
C ASP A 55 0.41 19.50 5.05
N LEU A 56 -0.34 18.62 4.37
CA LEU A 56 -0.15 18.34 2.94
C LEU A 56 -1.07 19.19 2.03
N GLY A 57 -2.11 19.83 2.60
CA GLY A 57 -3.01 20.70 1.84
C GLY A 57 -3.92 19.94 0.89
N ILE A 58 -4.19 18.67 1.18
CA ILE A 58 -5.04 17.80 0.34
C ILE A 58 -6.50 18.22 0.54
N THR A 59 -7.19 18.51 -0.56
CA THR A 59 -8.61 18.86 -0.57
C THR A 59 -9.32 18.15 -1.73
N GLU A 60 -10.65 18.10 -1.66
CA GLU A 60 -11.46 17.51 -2.73
C GLU A 60 -11.28 18.26 -4.06
N ALA A 61 -11.03 19.57 -4.02
CA ALA A 61 -10.85 20.39 -5.20
C ALA A 61 -9.52 20.14 -5.94
N ASN A 62 -8.45 19.78 -5.22
CA ASN A 62 -7.13 19.56 -5.82
C ASN A 62 -6.79 18.09 -6.06
N ASN A 63 -7.23 17.20 -5.16
CA ASN A 63 -6.80 15.82 -5.11
C ASN A 63 -7.94 14.90 -4.60
N PRO A 64 -9.07 14.80 -5.33
CA PRO A 64 -10.24 14.06 -4.87
C PRO A 64 -9.96 12.57 -4.67
N GLY A 65 -9.20 11.93 -5.57
CA GLY A 65 -8.86 10.51 -5.48
C GLY A 65 -7.97 10.16 -4.30
N LEU A 66 -6.96 11.00 -4.01
CA LEU A 66 -6.11 10.85 -2.83
C LEU A 66 -6.91 11.06 -1.54
N LEU A 67 -7.73 12.11 -1.48
CA LEU A 67 -8.56 12.37 -0.31
C LEU A 67 -9.51 11.20 -0.04
N LYS A 68 -10.13 10.63 -1.09
CA LYS A 68 -10.96 9.43 -0.98
C LYS A 68 -10.19 8.26 -0.37
N ALA A 69 -9.03 7.91 -0.92
CA ALA A 69 -8.23 6.79 -0.42
C ALA A 69 -7.80 6.96 1.05
N LEU A 70 -7.45 8.19 1.46
CA LEU A 70 -7.11 8.50 2.85
C LEU A 70 -8.33 8.46 3.78
N THR A 71 -9.46 9.00 3.33
CA THR A 71 -10.72 8.95 4.08
C THR A 71 -11.15 7.51 4.33
N GLU A 72 -11.11 6.68 3.29
CA GLU A 72 -11.40 5.26 3.37
C GLU A 72 -10.49 4.54 4.37
N PHE A 73 -9.18 4.81 4.33
CA PHE A 73 -8.22 4.21 5.26
C PHE A 73 -8.53 4.57 6.72
N TYR A 74 -8.63 5.86 7.03
CA TYR A 74 -8.84 6.34 8.40
C TYR A 74 -10.26 6.12 8.93
N SER A 75 -11.23 5.79 8.06
CA SER A 75 -12.57 5.38 8.51
C SER A 75 -12.60 4.00 9.17
N VAL A 76 -11.62 3.14 8.87
CA VAL A 76 -11.54 1.75 9.36
C VAL A 76 -10.33 1.52 10.26
N ALA A 77 -9.20 2.15 9.95
CA ALA A 77 -7.97 2.00 10.72
C ALA A 77 -8.11 2.61 12.13
N PRO A 78 -7.46 2.05 13.16
CA PRO A 78 -7.41 2.66 14.48
C PRO A 78 -6.81 4.09 14.41
N SER A 79 -7.27 4.98 15.28
CA SER A 79 -6.75 6.35 15.32
C SER A 79 -5.23 6.37 15.56
N GLY A 80 -4.52 7.21 14.82
CA GLY A 80 -3.06 7.35 14.89
C GLY A 80 -2.27 6.30 14.10
N THR A 81 -2.96 5.42 13.36
CA THR A 81 -2.30 4.42 12.51
C THR A 81 -1.41 5.08 11.46
N GLU A 82 -0.18 4.60 11.39
CA GLU A 82 0.85 5.11 10.48
C GLU A 82 0.60 4.63 9.05
N LEU A 83 0.43 5.58 8.12
CA LEU A 83 0.34 5.32 6.69
C LEU A 83 1.46 6.09 5.96
N TRP A 84 2.28 5.37 5.21
CA TRP A 84 3.34 5.95 4.40
C TRP A 84 2.81 6.30 3.02
N VAL A 85 2.67 7.57 2.72
CA VAL A 85 2.08 8.04 1.46
C VAL A 85 3.17 8.59 0.57
N ARG A 86 3.22 8.14 -0.69
CA ARG A 86 4.10 8.72 -1.71
C ARG A 86 3.29 8.97 -2.98
N CYS A 87 3.37 10.21 -3.46
CA CYS A 87 2.55 10.69 -4.55
C CYS A 87 3.36 10.85 -5.85
N TYR A 88 2.74 10.57 -6.98
CA TYR A 88 3.31 10.69 -8.33
C TYR A 88 2.44 11.58 -9.21
N ALA A 89 2.99 12.03 -10.35
CA ALA A 89 2.19 12.68 -11.37
C ALA A 89 1.14 11.70 -11.95
N ASP A 90 0.01 12.23 -12.40
CA ASP A 90 -1.09 11.48 -13.05
C ASP A 90 -0.68 10.72 -14.32
N THR A 91 0.40 11.16 -14.97
CA THR A 91 1.06 10.50 -16.11
C THR A 91 1.78 9.21 -15.75
N VAL A 92 2.10 8.98 -14.47
CA VAL A 92 2.79 7.76 -14.03
C VAL A 92 1.79 6.61 -13.95
N THR A 93 2.09 5.52 -14.67
CA THR A 93 1.29 4.30 -14.71
C THR A 93 1.43 3.45 -13.44
N LEU A 94 0.47 2.56 -13.17
CA LEU A 94 0.56 1.60 -12.07
C LEU A 94 1.81 0.73 -12.22
N THR A 95 2.13 0.33 -13.45
CA THR A 95 3.33 -0.45 -13.76
C THR A 95 4.61 0.30 -13.40
N ASN A 96 4.70 1.59 -13.74
CA ASN A 96 5.86 2.41 -13.39
C ASN A 96 5.99 2.56 -11.87
N MET A 97 4.90 2.74 -11.14
CA MET A 97 4.93 2.80 -9.68
C MET A 97 5.42 1.49 -9.05
N ALA A 98 5.02 0.35 -9.60
CA ALA A 98 5.39 -0.99 -9.10
C ALA A 98 6.81 -1.44 -9.49
N THR A 99 7.44 -0.80 -10.47
CA THR A 99 8.74 -1.20 -11.02
C THR A 99 9.88 -0.85 -10.06
N LEU A 100 10.76 -1.82 -9.74
CA LEU A 100 11.89 -1.64 -8.82
C LEU A 100 12.83 -0.50 -9.24
N ASN A 101 13.20 -0.42 -10.51
CA ASN A 101 14.19 0.54 -11.00
C ASN A 101 13.58 1.87 -11.49
N PHE A 102 12.31 2.14 -11.14
CA PHE A 102 11.70 3.43 -11.45
C PHE A 102 12.27 4.49 -10.50
N ALA A 103 12.87 5.55 -11.05
CA ALA A 103 13.48 6.61 -10.26
C ALA A 103 12.43 7.26 -9.35
N GLY A 104 12.67 7.23 -8.03
CA GLY A 104 11.71 7.72 -7.03
C GLY A 104 10.46 6.85 -6.86
N GLY A 105 10.44 5.64 -7.43
CA GLY A 105 9.36 4.66 -7.34
C GLY A 105 9.34 3.85 -6.05
N LEU A 106 8.69 2.68 -6.10
CA LEU A 106 8.50 1.78 -4.97
C LEU A 106 9.80 1.40 -4.23
N GLN A 107 10.91 1.18 -4.94
CA GLN A 107 12.18 0.83 -4.29
C GLN A 107 12.70 1.95 -3.38
N SER A 108 12.51 3.21 -3.76
CA SER A 108 12.96 4.36 -2.95
C SER A 108 12.19 4.39 -1.62
N LEU A 109 10.87 4.25 -1.69
CA LEU A 109 10.01 4.14 -0.50
C LEU A 109 10.43 2.98 0.42
N LEU A 110 10.68 1.80 -0.14
CA LEU A 110 11.05 0.61 0.63
C LEU A 110 12.41 0.76 1.33
N ASN A 111 13.38 1.39 0.67
CA ASN A 111 14.68 1.72 1.25
C ASN A 111 14.54 2.76 2.38
N GLU A 112 13.74 3.80 2.18
CA GLU A 112 13.46 4.81 3.21
C GLU A 112 12.78 4.21 4.44
N ALA A 113 11.86 3.26 4.23
CA ALA A 113 11.13 2.58 5.30
C ALA A 113 11.96 1.57 6.10
N LYS A 114 13.14 1.14 5.61
CA LYS A 114 14.08 0.25 6.33
C LYS A 114 13.41 -1.02 6.89
N GLY A 115 12.50 -1.62 6.13
CA GLY A 115 11.80 -2.85 6.51
C GLY A 115 10.65 -2.68 7.51
N ARG A 116 10.22 -1.45 7.77
CA ARG A 116 9.07 -1.13 8.63
C ARG A 116 7.72 -1.48 8.00
N LEU A 117 7.62 -1.45 6.67
CA LEU A 117 6.39 -1.74 5.93
C LEU A 117 6.10 -3.25 5.88
N ARG A 118 4.83 -3.62 6.05
CA ARG A 118 4.33 -5.00 5.88
C ARG A 118 3.53 -5.21 4.60
N GLY A 119 3.07 -4.13 4.00
CA GLY A 119 2.35 -4.16 2.73
C GLY A 119 2.36 -2.80 2.04
N VAL A 120 2.24 -2.82 0.72
CA VAL A 120 2.16 -1.63 -0.12
C VAL A 120 0.92 -1.69 -0.98
N PHE A 121 0.17 -0.61 -1.01
CA PHE A 121 -1.04 -0.44 -1.81
C PHE A 121 -0.73 0.54 -2.93
N ILE A 122 -0.99 0.15 -4.17
CA ILE A 122 -0.74 0.97 -5.35
C ILE A 122 -2.09 1.34 -5.94
N HIS A 123 -2.34 2.64 -5.99
CA HIS A 123 -3.52 3.24 -6.57
C HIS A 123 -3.13 4.25 -7.64
N ARG A 124 -4.05 4.51 -8.56
CA ARG A 124 -3.91 5.59 -9.53
C ARG A 124 -5.28 6.20 -9.75
N THR A 125 -5.32 7.52 -9.69
CA THR A 125 -6.38 8.34 -10.30
C THR A 125 -5.84 8.84 -11.64
N PRO A 126 -6.33 8.31 -12.79
CA PRO A 126 -5.87 8.73 -14.10
C PRO A 126 -6.21 10.20 -14.38
N ALA A 127 -5.48 10.81 -15.31
CA ALA A 127 -5.78 12.16 -15.79
C ALA A 127 -7.13 12.21 -16.51
N ALA A 128 -7.77 13.38 -16.53
CA ALA A 128 -9.03 13.57 -17.27
C ALA A 128 -8.83 13.26 -18.76
N GLY A 129 -9.70 12.42 -19.33
CA GLY A 129 -9.60 11.97 -20.73
C GLY A 129 -8.67 10.78 -20.97
N TYR A 130 -8.18 10.13 -19.91
CA TYR A 130 -7.53 8.83 -20.05
C TYR A 130 -8.56 7.78 -20.51
N GLU A 131 -8.30 7.19 -21.67
CA GLU A 131 -9.06 6.06 -22.19
C GLU A 131 -8.35 4.75 -21.83
N PRO A 132 -8.91 3.91 -20.97
CA PRO A 132 -8.28 2.67 -20.56
C PRO A 132 -8.24 1.67 -21.72
N VAL A 133 -7.08 1.03 -21.89
CA VAL A 133 -7.00 -0.17 -22.72
C VAL A 133 -7.50 -1.33 -21.86
N VAL A 134 -8.73 -1.76 -22.12
CA VAL A 134 -9.31 -2.89 -21.39
C VAL A 134 -8.77 -4.21 -21.94
N ALA A 135 -8.08 -4.96 -21.09
CA ALA A 135 -7.67 -6.34 -21.36
C ALA A 135 -8.20 -7.22 -20.22
N ASP A 136 -8.78 -8.38 -20.56
CA ASP A 136 -9.31 -9.33 -19.59
C ASP A 136 -10.29 -8.70 -18.56
N GLY A 137 -11.15 -7.79 -19.03
CA GLY A 137 -12.22 -7.18 -18.24
C GLY A 137 -11.79 -6.10 -17.25
N ILE A 138 -10.51 -5.72 -17.19
CA ILE A 138 -9.95 -4.63 -16.37
C ILE A 138 -8.95 -3.81 -17.21
N ASP A 139 -8.43 -2.70 -16.66
CA ASP A 139 -7.35 -1.95 -17.31
C ASP A 139 -6.09 -2.82 -17.47
N ALA A 140 -5.52 -2.89 -18.68
CA ALA A 140 -4.33 -3.67 -19.00
C ALA A 140 -3.09 -3.27 -18.16
N ASP A 141 -3.02 -2.02 -17.70
CA ASP A 141 -1.97 -1.54 -16.80
C ASP A 141 -2.01 -2.27 -15.43
N VAL A 142 -3.16 -2.79 -15.00
CA VAL A 142 -3.29 -3.51 -13.72
C VAL A 142 -2.58 -4.86 -13.77
N ILE A 143 -2.72 -5.60 -14.88
CA ILE A 143 -2.09 -6.92 -15.06
C ILE A 143 -0.58 -6.77 -15.17
N THR A 144 -0.12 -5.80 -15.97
CA THR A 144 1.31 -5.50 -16.13
C THR A 144 1.93 -4.98 -14.83
N ALA A 145 1.21 -4.14 -14.08
CA ALA A 145 1.64 -3.70 -12.75
C ALA A 145 1.73 -4.85 -11.75
N SER A 146 0.85 -5.85 -11.84
CA SER A 146 0.87 -7.01 -10.94
C SER A 146 2.11 -7.88 -11.16
N ALA A 147 2.54 -8.06 -12.41
CA ALA A 147 3.80 -8.73 -12.72
C ALA A 147 5.01 -7.96 -12.18
N ALA A 148 5.04 -6.62 -12.35
CA ALA A 148 6.10 -5.77 -11.82
C ALA A 148 6.13 -5.78 -10.28
N ALA A 149 4.96 -5.73 -9.63
CA ALA A 149 4.79 -5.79 -8.19
C ALA A 149 5.30 -7.12 -7.61
N GLN A 150 5.10 -8.24 -8.31
CA GLN A 150 5.60 -9.54 -7.86
C GLN A 150 7.13 -9.56 -7.80
N LEU A 151 7.80 -8.99 -8.81
CA LEU A 151 9.26 -8.84 -8.82
C LEU A 151 9.72 -7.94 -7.67
N ALA A 152 9.01 -6.84 -7.42
CA ALA A 152 9.31 -5.95 -6.30
C ALA A 152 9.15 -6.62 -4.93
N ALA A 153 8.06 -7.37 -4.73
CA ALA A 153 7.82 -8.13 -3.51
C ALA A 153 8.81 -9.29 -3.32
N ALA A 154 9.33 -9.87 -4.42
CA ALA A 154 10.42 -10.84 -4.34
C ALA A 154 11.72 -10.19 -3.86
N TRP A 155 12.06 -9.03 -4.42
CA TRP A 155 13.23 -8.27 -4.03
C TRP A 155 13.20 -7.82 -2.56
N THR A 156 12.04 -7.40 -2.03
CA THR A 156 11.91 -7.05 -0.60
C THR A 156 12.20 -8.24 0.32
N ALA A 157 11.72 -9.42 -0.03
CA ALA A 157 11.97 -10.65 0.72
C ALA A 157 13.43 -11.12 0.60
N GLU A 158 13.99 -11.13 -0.62
CA GLU A 158 15.27 -11.75 -0.92
C GLU A 158 16.47 -10.83 -0.65
N THR A 159 16.34 -9.54 -0.96
CA THR A 159 17.44 -8.57 -0.83
C THR A 159 17.32 -7.77 0.46
N LEU A 160 16.17 -7.14 0.72
CA LEU A 160 15.99 -6.32 1.94
C LEU A 160 15.76 -7.16 3.20
N LYS A 161 15.46 -8.45 3.07
CA LYS A 161 15.09 -9.34 4.18
C LYS A 161 13.90 -8.81 4.99
N ALA A 162 13.03 -8.04 4.34
CA ALA A 162 11.84 -7.43 4.92
C ALA A 162 10.65 -7.69 3.98
N PRO A 163 10.02 -8.87 4.07
CA PRO A 163 8.96 -9.24 3.15
C PRO A 163 7.75 -8.31 3.31
N ALA A 164 7.23 -7.84 2.18
CA ALA A 164 6.00 -7.05 2.10
C ALA A 164 5.16 -7.55 0.92
N PHE A 165 3.85 -7.68 1.12
CA PHE A 165 2.92 -7.96 0.03
C PHE A 165 2.51 -6.67 -0.68
N ILE A 166 2.07 -6.78 -1.92
CA ILE A 166 1.64 -5.61 -2.70
C ILE A 166 0.21 -5.81 -3.18
N ILE A 167 -0.63 -4.79 -3.07
CA ILE A 167 -1.98 -4.81 -3.62
C ILE A 167 -2.12 -3.69 -4.64
N VAL A 168 -2.57 -4.05 -5.84
CA VAL A 168 -2.80 -3.13 -6.95
C VAL A 168 -4.30 -2.86 -7.07
N SER A 169 -4.67 -1.62 -7.30
CA SER A 169 -6.07 -1.26 -7.58
C SER A 169 -6.53 -1.80 -8.93
N GLY A 170 -7.59 -2.61 -8.94
CA GLY A 170 -8.24 -3.08 -10.15
C GLY A 170 -9.15 -2.02 -10.75
N LEU A 171 -8.58 -1.13 -11.57
CA LEU A 171 -9.31 -0.04 -12.23
C LEU A 171 -10.08 -0.55 -13.46
N HIS A 172 -11.16 0.15 -13.80
CA HIS A 172 -11.96 -0.07 -15.02
C HIS A 172 -12.54 -1.47 -15.19
N TYR A 173 -12.94 -2.12 -14.10
CA TYR A 173 -13.63 -3.40 -14.15
C TYR A 173 -14.98 -3.29 -14.89
N GLN A 174 -15.17 -4.12 -15.91
CA GLN A 174 -16.33 -4.08 -16.80
C GLN A 174 -17.59 -4.76 -16.24
N GLY A 175 -17.56 -5.26 -15.01
CA GLY A 175 -18.72 -5.91 -14.38
C GLY A 175 -18.93 -7.37 -14.79
N ASN A 176 -18.12 -7.92 -15.70
CA ASN A 176 -18.20 -9.32 -16.09
C ASN A 176 -17.04 -10.14 -15.49
N PRO A 177 -17.31 -11.05 -14.54
CA PRO A 177 -16.26 -11.83 -13.90
C PRO A 177 -15.67 -12.89 -14.82
N VAL A 178 -16.38 -13.31 -15.87
CA VAL A 178 -15.93 -14.35 -16.82
C VAL A 178 -14.78 -13.86 -17.69
N THR A 179 -14.67 -12.54 -17.91
CA THR A 179 -13.57 -11.97 -18.68
C THR A 179 -12.29 -11.81 -17.88
N LEU A 180 -12.35 -11.93 -16.55
CA LEU A 180 -11.17 -11.81 -15.69
C LEU A 180 -10.25 -13.02 -15.86
N PRO A 181 -8.92 -12.83 -15.77
CA PRO A 181 -7.98 -13.93 -15.85
C PRO A 181 -8.11 -14.82 -14.62
N ASP A 182 -7.99 -16.13 -14.82
CA ASP A 182 -7.94 -17.08 -13.71
C ASP A 182 -6.59 -16.99 -12.98
N LEU A 183 -6.59 -16.30 -11.85
CA LEU A 183 -5.41 -16.11 -11.02
C LEU A 183 -4.99 -17.37 -10.25
N THR A 184 -5.81 -18.43 -10.22
CA THR A 184 -5.42 -19.71 -9.56
C THR A 184 -4.36 -20.48 -10.35
N ILE A 185 -4.25 -20.19 -11.65
CA ILE A 185 -3.26 -20.76 -12.57
C ILE A 185 -1.96 -19.93 -12.55
N GLY A 186 -2.02 -18.70 -12.02
CA GLY A 186 -0.89 -17.78 -11.95
C GLY A 186 0.15 -18.16 -10.88
N SER A 187 1.34 -17.58 -11.00
CA SER A 187 2.45 -17.74 -10.05
C SER A 187 2.71 -16.51 -9.17
N LEU A 188 1.82 -15.50 -9.24
CA LEU A 188 1.93 -14.25 -8.50
C LEU A 188 1.44 -14.44 -7.05
N ASN A 189 2.32 -14.95 -6.17
CA ASN A 189 1.97 -15.33 -4.81
C ASN A 189 2.15 -14.23 -3.74
N ARG A 190 2.66 -13.05 -4.11
CA ARG A 190 2.91 -11.93 -3.19
C ARG A 190 2.10 -10.67 -3.56
N VAL A 191 1.23 -10.79 -4.56
CA VAL A 191 0.46 -9.68 -5.12
C VAL A 191 -1.04 -9.99 -5.07
N GLY A 192 -1.84 -8.99 -4.76
CA GLY A 192 -3.29 -9.04 -4.89
C GLY A 192 -3.80 -7.94 -5.81
N ILE A 193 -4.94 -8.16 -6.45
CA ILE A 193 -5.71 -7.14 -7.16
C ILE A 193 -7.00 -6.90 -6.38
N MET A 194 -7.29 -5.66 -6.04
CA MET A 194 -8.54 -5.29 -5.37
C MET A 194 -9.51 -4.66 -6.36
N ILE A 195 -10.62 -5.35 -6.59
CA ILE A 195 -11.74 -4.86 -7.40
C ILE A 195 -12.89 -4.50 -6.45
N GLY A 196 -13.51 -3.35 -6.68
CA GLY A 196 -14.64 -2.85 -5.90
C GLY A 196 -14.41 -1.42 -5.44
N ASP A 197 -15.47 -0.64 -5.44
CA ASP A 197 -15.45 0.78 -5.09
C ASP A 197 -16.60 1.13 -4.14
N THR A 198 -16.41 2.19 -3.36
CA THR A 198 -17.41 2.81 -2.48
C THR A 198 -18.31 3.78 -3.22
N ALA A 199 -17.85 4.28 -4.37
CA ALA A 199 -18.57 5.19 -5.25
C ALA A 199 -18.90 4.51 -6.58
N SER A 200 -19.94 4.98 -7.26
CA SER A 200 -20.21 4.59 -8.64
C SER A 200 -19.09 5.09 -9.55
N GLY A 201 -18.49 4.19 -10.32
CA GLY A 201 -17.44 4.53 -11.26
C GLY A 201 -16.48 3.38 -11.49
N ASN A 202 -15.36 3.71 -12.12
CA ASN A 202 -14.34 2.76 -12.53
C ASN A 202 -13.11 2.77 -11.59
N GLY A 203 -13.31 3.27 -10.37
CA GLY A 203 -12.28 3.40 -9.34
C GLY A 203 -12.12 2.13 -8.50
N CYS A 204 -11.52 2.31 -7.34
CA CYS A 204 -11.16 1.23 -6.43
C CYS A 204 -11.09 1.78 -5.00
N ALA A 205 -11.70 1.07 -4.04
CA ALA A 205 -11.71 1.43 -2.62
C ALA A 205 -10.55 0.78 -1.85
N ILE A 206 -9.34 0.95 -2.36
CA ILE A 206 -8.14 0.31 -1.80
C ILE A 206 -7.82 0.79 -0.39
N GLY A 207 -8.25 2.01 -0.03
CA GLY A 207 -8.08 2.58 1.30
C GLY A 207 -8.81 1.77 2.37
N ILE A 208 -10.02 1.26 2.06
CA ILE A 208 -10.80 0.42 2.99
C ILE A 208 -10.05 -0.88 3.27
N LEU A 209 -9.53 -1.51 2.22
CA LEU A 209 -8.79 -2.76 2.36
C LEU A 209 -7.54 -2.57 3.22
N ALA A 210 -6.78 -1.51 2.95
CA ALA A 210 -5.59 -1.15 3.72
C ALA A 210 -5.93 -0.85 5.19
N GLY A 211 -6.98 -0.06 5.46
CA GLY A 211 -7.40 0.26 6.82
C GLY A 211 -7.92 -0.97 7.59
N ARG A 212 -8.62 -1.88 6.89
CA ARG A 212 -9.07 -3.15 7.47
C ARG A 212 -7.90 -4.08 7.79
N LEU A 213 -6.89 -4.17 6.92
CA LEU A 213 -5.67 -4.92 7.22
C LEU A 213 -4.90 -4.30 8.40
N ALA A 214 -4.97 -2.98 8.60
CA ALA A 214 -4.26 -2.31 9.70
C ALA A 214 -4.94 -2.52 11.05
N SER A 215 -6.27 -2.67 11.06
CA SER A 215 -7.05 -2.91 12.28
C SER A 215 -7.07 -4.38 12.71
N ILE A 216 -6.85 -5.31 11.77
CA ILE A 216 -6.96 -6.75 12.01
C ILE A 216 -5.58 -7.34 12.38
N PRO A 217 -5.46 -8.06 13.51
CA PRO A 217 -4.21 -8.70 13.85
C PRO A 217 -3.92 -9.88 12.89
N VAL A 218 -2.65 -10.17 12.63
CA VAL A 218 -2.18 -11.09 11.59
C VAL A 218 -2.80 -12.49 11.62
N GLN A 219 -3.20 -12.97 12.79
CA GLN A 219 -3.81 -14.28 13.00
C GLN A 219 -5.30 -14.35 12.64
N ARG A 220 -5.92 -13.25 12.21
CA ARG A 220 -7.35 -13.18 11.92
C ARG A 220 -7.57 -12.89 10.44
N ASN A 221 -8.44 -13.70 9.82
CA ASN A 221 -8.81 -13.53 8.42
C ASN A 221 -9.50 -12.17 8.22
N ILE A 222 -9.04 -11.42 7.22
CA ILE A 222 -9.61 -10.14 6.81
C ILE A 222 -11.08 -10.26 6.39
N GLY A 223 -11.49 -11.37 5.77
CA GLY A 223 -12.86 -11.60 5.31
C GLY A 223 -13.87 -11.89 6.43
N ARG A 224 -13.43 -12.00 7.69
CA ARG A 224 -14.32 -12.31 8.81
C ARG A 224 -15.34 -11.17 8.99
N VAL A 225 -16.62 -11.51 8.85
CA VAL A 225 -17.76 -10.68 9.24
C VAL A 225 -18.15 -11.06 10.68
N LYS A 226 -18.55 -10.07 11.49
CA LYS A 226 -19.06 -10.31 12.84
C LYS A 226 -20.48 -10.84 12.79
#